data_AF-A0A6P0T5P0-F1
#
_entry.id   AF-A0A6P0T5P0-F1
#
_cell.length_a   1.000
_cell.length_b   1.000
_cell.length_c   1.000
_cell.angle_alpha   90.00
_cell.angle_beta   90.00
_cell.angle_gamma   90.00
#
_symmetry.space_group_name_H-M   'P 1'
#
loop_
_entity.id
_entity.type
_entity.pdbx_description
1 polymer ?
#
loop_
_entity_poly.entity_id
_entity_poly.type
_entity_poly.pdbx_seq_one_letter_code
_entity_poly.pdbx_strand_id
1 'polypeptide(L)'
;LPEIEIIKALRIRTPECLNQADSYLSCVDTLLLDAFHRKMLGGTGKTLDWQRLQKFRPTIPWLLAGGLTPDNVLDALTLLQPSGIDLSSGVERTPGDKDLKKVTRLFDKLGSRV
;
A
#
# COMPACT_ATOMS: atom_id res chain seq x y z
N LEU A 1 -19.08 -14.29 4.87
CA LEU A 1 -19.63 -14.28 3.49
C LEU A 1 -18.67 -15.10 2.66
N PRO A 2 -18.97 -16.38 2.37
CA PRO A 2 -17.96 -17.35 1.92
C PRO A 2 -17.33 -17.04 0.55
N GLU A 3 -17.88 -16.10 -0.22
CA GLU A 3 -17.41 -15.73 -1.56
C GLU A 3 -16.91 -14.27 -1.67
N ILE A 4 -16.87 -13.53 -0.55
CA ILE A 4 -16.49 -12.11 -0.57
C ILE A 4 -15.21 -11.93 0.24
N GLU A 5 -14.16 -11.48 -0.44
CA GLU A 5 -12.92 -11.05 0.22
C GLU A 5 -13.13 -9.71 0.94
N ILE A 6 -12.77 -9.67 2.21
CA ILE A 6 -12.84 -8.48 3.06
C ILE A 6 -11.44 -7.93 3.26
N ILE A 7 -11.19 -6.73 2.72
CA ILE A 7 -9.93 -6.00 2.90
C ILE A 7 -10.12 -4.90 3.94
N LYS A 8 -9.33 -4.91 5.02
CA LYS A 8 -9.32 -3.82 6.01
C LYS A 8 -8.22 -2.82 5.73
N ALA A 9 -8.61 -1.60 5.35
CA ALA A 9 -7.69 -0.47 5.26
C ALA A 9 -7.38 0.11 6.65
N LEU A 10 -6.09 0.22 6.97
CA LEU A 10 -5.56 0.86 8.16
C LEU A 10 -4.70 2.06 7.75
N ARG A 11 -4.99 3.22 8.35
CA ARG A 11 -4.17 4.41 8.15
C ARG A 11 -3.05 4.44 9.15
N ILE A 12 -1.82 4.35 8.66
CA ILE A 12 -0.66 4.32 9.51
C ILE A 12 -0.10 5.73 9.63
N ARG A 13 -0.39 6.37 10.77
CA ARG A 13 0.20 7.67 11.15
C ARG A 13 1.43 7.48 12.02
N THR A 14 1.38 6.51 12.91
CA THR A 14 2.45 6.15 13.82
C THR A 14 2.55 4.62 13.90
N PRO A 15 3.69 4.05 14.33
CA PRO A 15 3.86 2.60 14.44
C PRO A 15 2.80 1.93 15.32
N GLU A 16 2.30 2.62 16.33
CA GLU A 16 1.28 2.10 17.25
C GLU A 16 -0.07 1.84 16.55
N CYS A 17 -0.31 2.45 15.38
CA CYS A 17 -1.46 2.12 14.55
C CYS A 17 -1.42 0.65 14.07
N LEU A 18 -0.25 0.03 13.99
CA LEU A 18 -0.11 -1.39 13.62
C LEU A 18 -0.73 -2.32 14.66
N ASN A 19 -0.79 -1.92 15.94
CA ASN A 19 -1.44 -2.72 16.99
C ASN A 19 -2.95 -2.86 16.73
N GLN A 20 -3.55 -1.95 15.95
CA GLN A 20 -4.96 -2.08 15.56
C GLN A 20 -5.16 -3.22 14.56
N ALA A 21 -4.13 -3.63 13.82
CA ALA A 21 -4.21 -4.73 12.87
C ALA A 21 -4.63 -6.04 13.55
N ASP A 22 -4.11 -6.30 14.75
CA ASP A 22 -4.39 -7.52 15.53
C ASP A 22 -5.89 -7.71 15.81
N SER A 23 -6.63 -6.60 15.95
CA SER A 23 -8.08 -6.63 16.17
C SER A 23 -8.88 -7.10 14.95
N TYR A 24 -8.27 -7.09 13.77
CA TYR A 24 -8.91 -7.47 12.51
C TYR A 24 -8.42 -8.81 11.94
N LEU A 25 -7.28 -9.33 12.41
CA LEU A 25 -6.66 -10.54 11.84
C LEU A 25 -7.58 -11.77 11.81
N SER A 26 -8.57 -11.84 12.70
CA SER A 26 -9.51 -12.97 12.79
C SER A 26 -10.80 -12.80 11.98
N CYS A 27 -11.05 -11.62 11.39
CA CYS A 27 -12.33 -11.29 10.76
C CYS A 27 -12.21 -10.70 9.35
N VAL A 28 -11.00 -10.57 8.82
CA VAL A 28 -10.73 -10.06 7.47
C VAL A 28 -9.70 -10.93 6.77
N ASP A 29 -9.73 -10.94 5.44
CA ASP A 29 -8.87 -11.80 4.62
C ASP A 29 -7.53 -11.15 4.33
N THR A 30 -7.52 -9.83 4.15
CA THR A 30 -6.34 -9.05 3.76
C THR A 30 -6.30 -7.71 4.51
N LEU A 31 -5.10 -7.27 4.90
CA LEU A 31 -4.87 -5.91 5.41
C LEU A 31 -4.38 -4.97 4.29
N LEU A 32 -4.78 -3.70 4.30
CA LEU A 32 -4.22 -2.66 3.45
C LEU A 32 -3.66 -1.55 4.33
N LEU A 33 -2.34 -1.34 4.29
CA LEU A 33 -1.67 -0.28 5.05
C LEU A 33 -1.52 0.97 4.18
N ASP A 34 -2.27 2.01 4.49
CA ASP A 34 -2.28 3.27 3.74
C ASP A 34 -1.51 4.37 4.48
N ALA A 35 -0.71 5.12 3.72
CA ALA A 35 0.05 6.25 4.22
C ALA A 35 -0.88 7.38 4.68
N PHE A 36 -0.83 7.72 5.97
CA PHE A 36 -1.68 8.78 6.51
C PHE A 36 -1.33 10.16 5.95
N HIS A 37 -2.36 10.93 5.56
CA HIS A 37 -2.24 12.36 5.30
C HIS A 37 -3.27 13.17 6.11
N ARG A 38 -2.85 14.34 6.63
CA ARG A 38 -3.67 15.19 7.53
C ARG A 38 -4.93 15.80 6.88
N LYS A 39 -4.94 15.97 5.55
CA LYS A 39 -5.96 16.75 4.84
C LYS A 39 -6.74 15.98 3.77
N MET A 40 -6.31 14.78 3.39
CA MET A 40 -6.88 14.03 2.27
C MET A 40 -6.88 12.53 2.56
N LEU A 41 -7.88 11.83 2.02
CA LEU A 41 -7.92 10.37 1.96
C LEU A 41 -7.16 9.95 0.70
N GLY A 42 -5.99 9.31 0.83
CA GLY A 42 -5.13 8.95 -0.30
C GLY A 42 -4.61 10.16 -1.10
N GLY A 43 -3.90 9.91 -2.20
CA GLY A 43 -3.65 10.91 -3.24
C GLY A 43 -2.54 11.94 -3.03
N THR A 44 -1.75 11.84 -1.95
CA THR A 44 -0.91 12.97 -1.49
C THR A 44 0.57 12.90 -1.87
N GLY A 45 1.00 11.79 -2.47
CA GLY A 45 2.41 11.57 -2.84
C GLY A 45 3.38 11.38 -1.67
N LYS A 46 2.91 11.42 -0.41
CA LYS A 46 3.74 11.13 0.77
C LYS A 46 3.70 9.64 1.09
N THR A 47 4.88 9.05 1.24
CA THR A 47 5.05 7.65 1.61
C THR A 47 5.02 7.47 3.12
N LEU A 48 4.71 6.25 3.55
CA LEU A 48 5.00 5.80 4.90
C LEU A 48 6.51 5.88 5.18
N ASP A 49 6.88 6.10 6.44
CA ASP A 49 8.24 5.79 6.88
C ASP A 49 8.37 4.26 6.89
N TRP A 50 8.74 3.71 5.74
CA TRP A 50 8.84 2.27 5.53
C TRP A 50 9.81 1.61 6.51
N GLN A 51 10.80 2.33 7.04
CA GLN A 51 11.71 1.74 8.03
C GLN A 51 10.97 1.24 9.27
N ARG A 52 9.90 1.95 9.67
CA ARG A 52 9.07 1.58 10.82
C ARG A 52 8.17 0.36 10.57
N LEU A 53 8.00 -0.04 9.31
CA LEU A 53 7.16 -1.16 8.90
C LEU A 53 7.95 -2.45 8.66
N GLN A 54 9.28 -2.42 8.71
CA GLN A 54 10.13 -3.58 8.41
C GLN A 54 9.82 -4.82 9.26
N LYS A 55 9.37 -4.62 10.50
CA LYS A 55 9.02 -5.71 11.43
C LYS A 55 7.56 -6.15 11.33
N PHE A 56 6.75 -5.48 10.51
CA PHE A 56 5.34 -5.82 10.35
C PHE A 56 5.22 -7.08 9.48
N ARG A 57 4.80 -8.18 10.11
CA ARG A 57 4.63 -9.50 9.49
C ARG A 57 3.34 -10.14 10.01
N PRO A 58 2.16 -9.69 9.54
CA PRO A 58 0.89 -10.26 9.97
C PRO A 58 0.75 -11.71 9.49
N THR A 59 -0.13 -12.47 10.14
CA THR A 59 -0.42 -13.87 9.78
C THR A 59 -1.27 -14.00 8.51
N ILE A 60 -1.84 -12.91 8.02
CA ILE A 60 -2.65 -12.85 6.80
C ILE A 60 -1.96 -11.97 5.74
N PRO A 61 -2.32 -12.09 4.44
CA PRO A 61 -1.81 -11.23 3.40
C PRO A 61 -1.99 -9.73 3.70
N TRP A 62 -1.06 -8.92 3.19
CA TRP A 62 -1.19 -7.47 3.32
C TRP A 62 -0.68 -6.71 2.10
N LEU A 63 -1.32 -5.58 1.84
CA LEU A 63 -1.04 -4.66 0.74
C LEU A 63 -0.44 -3.37 1.28
N LEU A 64 0.56 -2.84 0.59
CA LEU A 64 1.11 -1.52 0.85
C LEU A 64 0.45 -0.48 -0.06
N ALA A 65 -0.08 0.59 0.52
CA ALA A 65 -0.69 1.70 -0.18
C ALA A 65 -0.13 3.04 0.28
N GLY A 66 -0.47 4.10 -0.46
CA GLY A 66 -0.19 5.48 -0.07
C GLY A 66 1.14 6.02 -0.60
N GLY A 67 1.06 6.95 -1.56
CA GLY A 67 2.21 7.67 -2.09
C GLY A 67 3.17 6.85 -2.97
N LEU A 68 2.81 5.62 -3.32
CA LEU A 68 3.58 4.79 -4.25
C LEU A 68 3.53 5.34 -5.68
N THR A 69 4.67 5.29 -6.37
CA THR A 69 4.86 5.71 -7.76
C THR A 69 5.78 4.71 -8.48
N PRO A 70 5.84 4.73 -9.83
CA PRO A 70 6.81 3.92 -10.56
C PRO A 70 8.28 4.16 -10.17
N ASP A 71 8.59 5.32 -9.57
CA ASP A 71 9.95 5.69 -9.19
C ASP A 71 10.37 5.12 -7.83
N ASN A 72 9.42 4.90 -6.90
CA ASN A 72 9.73 4.51 -5.52
C ASN A 72 9.24 3.10 -5.14
N VAL A 73 8.47 2.46 -6.01
CA VAL A 73 7.81 1.17 -5.72
C VAL A 73 8.82 0.04 -5.42
N LEU A 74 9.95 0.01 -6.14
CA LEU A 74 10.96 -1.05 -5.95
C LEU A 74 11.67 -0.93 -4.60
N ASP A 75 11.91 0.29 -4.14
CA ASP A 75 12.50 0.54 -2.82
C ASP A 75 11.56 0.06 -1.71
N ALA A 76 10.26 0.37 -1.85
CA ALA A 76 9.23 -0.08 -0.93
C ALA A 76 9.16 -1.61 -0.84
N LEU A 77 9.12 -2.28 -2.01
CA LEU A 77 9.03 -3.73 -2.10
C LEU A 77 10.27 -4.44 -1.58
N THR A 78 11.46 -3.86 -1.81
CA THR A 78 12.73 -4.39 -1.30
C THR A 78 12.76 -4.36 0.22
N LEU A 79 12.27 -3.27 0.82
CA LEU A 79 12.31 -3.06 2.26
C LEU A 79 11.24 -3.84 3.02
N LEU A 80 10.03 -3.97 2.45
CA LEU A 80 8.85 -4.41 3.19
C LEU A 80 8.32 -5.78 2.81
N GLN A 81 8.54 -6.22 1.56
CA GLN A 81 8.02 -7.49 1.04
C GLN A 81 6.52 -7.72 1.33
N PRO A 82 5.63 -6.76 1.01
CA PRO A 82 4.19 -6.98 1.13
C PRO A 82 3.70 -8.05 0.15
N SER A 83 2.51 -8.62 0.42
CA SER A 83 1.84 -9.56 -0.50
C SER A 83 1.38 -8.87 -1.79
N GLY A 84 1.22 -7.55 -1.76
CA GLY A 84 0.91 -6.75 -2.94
C GLY A 84 1.01 -5.24 -2.66
N ILE A 85 0.67 -4.45 -3.66
CA ILE A 85 0.72 -2.99 -3.62
C ILE A 85 -0.59 -2.41 -4.18
N ASP A 86 -1.01 -1.28 -3.64
CA ASP A 86 -2.15 -0.50 -4.13
C ASP A 86 -1.70 0.92 -4.49
N LEU A 87 -2.02 1.33 -5.73
CA LEU A 87 -1.61 2.60 -6.31
C LEU A 87 -2.81 3.31 -6.92
N SER A 88 -3.03 4.55 -6.49
CA SER A 88 -4.01 5.43 -7.11
C SER A 88 -3.35 6.63 -7.79
N SER A 89 -3.02 7.71 -7.07
CA SER A 89 -2.56 8.97 -7.67
C SER A 89 -1.15 8.92 -8.28
N GLY A 90 -0.30 7.98 -7.87
CA GLY A 90 1.07 7.87 -8.39
C GLY A 90 1.13 7.54 -9.89
N VAL A 91 0.03 7.06 -10.45
CA VAL A 91 -0.14 6.75 -11.88
C VAL A 91 -1.22 7.61 -12.54
N GLU A 92 -1.57 8.76 -11.96
CA GLU A 92 -2.54 9.70 -12.52
C GLU A 92 -1.86 10.89 -13.21
N ARG A 93 -2.54 11.50 -14.19
CA ARG A 93 -2.21 12.81 -14.76
C ARG A 93 -2.79 13.92 -13.87
N THR A 94 -4.07 13.75 -13.52
CA THR A 94 -4.86 14.59 -12.61
C THR A 94 -5.79 13.68 -11.80
N PRO A 95 -6.37 14.13 -10.68
CA PRO A 95 -7.20 13.28 -9.83
C PRO A 95 -8.31 12.55 -10.59
N GLY A 96 -8.31 11.22 -10.55
CA GLY A 96 -9.27 10.36 -11.25
C GLY A 96 -8.97 10.10 -12.73
N ASP A 97 -7.92 10.71 -13.31
CA ASP A 97 -7.49 10.50 -14.69
C ASP A 97 -6.17 9.72 -14.77
N LYS A 98 -6.25 8.42 -15.05
CA LYS A 98 -5.07 7.54 -15.14
C LYS A 98 -4.17 7.90 -16.32
N ASP A 99 -2.87 7.86 -16.08
CA ASP A 99 -1.82 7.96 -17.11
C ASP A 99 -1.36 6.55 -17.51
N LEU A 100 -1.81 6.07 -18.66
CA LEU A 100 -1.42 4.74 -19.13
C LEU A 100 0.10 4.60 -19.31
N LYS A 101 0.84 5.69 -19.62
CA LYS A 101 2.30 5.63 -19.71
C LYS A 101 2.94 5.38 -18.34
N LYS A 102 2.40 5.98 -17.28
CA LYS A 102 2.86 5.71 -15.90
C LYS A 102 2.51 4.30 -15.45
N VAL A 103 1.34 3.78 -15.84
CA VAL A 103 0.94 2.40 -15.57
C VAL A 103 1.87 1.42 -16.28
N THR A 104 2.16 1.61 -17.57
CA THR A 104 3.14 0.79 -18.30
C THR A 104 4.50 0.82 -17.60
N ARG A 105 5.00 2.03 -17.28
CA ARG A 105 6.27 2.20 -16.56
C ARG A 105 6.30 1.49 -15.20
N LEU A 106 5.16 1.47 -14.48
CA LEU A 106 5.03 0.71 -13.23
C LEU A 106 5.24 -0.78 -13.49
N PHE A 107 4.54 -1.36 -14.46
CA PHE A 107 4.68 -2.78 -14.77
C PHE A 107 6.07 -3.14 -15.31
N ASP A 108 6.69 -2.29 -16.12
CA ASP A 108 8.08 -2.50 -16.58
C ASP A 108 9.06 -2.58 -15.40
N LYS A 109 8.91 -1.67 -14.43
CA LYS A 109 9.72 -1.68 -13.20
C LYS A 109 9.48 -2.95 -12.39
N LEU A 110 8.23 -3.38 -12.22
CA LEU A 110 7.90 -4.60 -11.47
C LEU A 110 8.36 -5.88 -12.18
N GLY A 111 8.25 -5.94 -13.50
CA GLY A 111 8.68 -7.08 -14.33
C GLY A 111 10.20 -7.26 -14.35
N SER A 112 10.97 -6.18 -14.16
CA SER A 112 12.44 -6.27 -14.04
C SER A 112 12.95 -6.91 -12.74
N ARG A 113 12.03 -7.28 -11.83
CA ARG A 113 12.33 -7.93 -10.54
C ARG A 113 12.34 -9.47 -10.62
N VAL A 114 12.13 -10.05 -11.80
CA VAL A 114 12.16 -11.51 -12.03
C VAL A 114 13.59 -11.98 -12.27
#